data_AF-A0A0F8XBT0-F1
#
_entry.id   AF-A0A0F8XBT0-F1
#
_cell.length_a   1.000
_cell.length_b   1.000
_cell.length_c   1.000
_cell.angle_alpha   90.00
_cell.angle_beta   90.00
_cell.angle_gamma   90.00
#
_symmetry.space_group_name_H-M   'P 1'
#
loop_
_entity.id
_entity.type
_entity.pdbx_description
1 polymer ?
#
loop_
_entity_poly.entity_id
_entity_poly.type
_entity_poly.pdbx_seq_one_letter_code
_entity_poly.pdbx_strand_id
1 'polypeptide(L)'
;MILYLRLEHSDILKSLKQLSLICTILILTFLFAKVMELIILKSFGNFFLIIKYPIIVPFAALLFSILFNRRLSLFFSCVLSIILNLVLTVEPPNAFLIINFVTSLIVIFSTQIMRKRTEVFEVCAKSMLGLIPVIFSVNFIKNRLFHMVIVEDMTSALIYLLIIAIMVVSLLPILEAIFDVLTDITLMEYMDPNNELLRRITLEVPGSYQHSLVLGNLSEAAAQKINANTLFCRVATLY
;
A
#
# COMPACT_ATOMS: atom_id res chain seq x y z
N MET A 1 -16.61 6.69 9.64
CA MET A 1 -15.15 6.92 9.80
C MET A 1 -14.78 7.24 11.24
N ILE A 2 -15.27 8.35 11.83
CA ILE A 2 -14.95 8.75 13.21
C ILE A 2 -15.44 7.74 14.26
N LEU A 3 -16.60 7.12 14.06
CA LEU A 3 -17.19 6.17 15.00
C LEU A 3 -16.45 4.81 15.05
N TYR A 4 -15.87 4.38 13.92
CA TYR A 4 -15.03 3.16 13.82
C TYR A 4 -13.65 3.38 14.44
N LEU A 5 -13.02 4.54 14.14
CA LEU A 5 -11.77 4.96 14.80
C LEU A 5 -11.93 5.06 16.33
N ARG A 6 -13.10 5.49 16.81
CA ARG A 6 -13.40 5.60 18.26
C ARG A 6 -13.59 4.24 18.95
N LEU A 7 -14.03 3.21 18.22
CA LEU A 7 -14.33 1.89 18.78
C LEU A 7 -13.14 0.93 18.73
N GLU A 8 -12.27 1.00 17.71
CA GLU A 8 -11.24 -0.02 17.48
C GLU A 8 -9.80 0.47 17.71
N HIS A 9 -9.53 1.78 17.61
CA HIS A 9 -8.21 2.36 17.86
C HIS A 9 -8.31 3.78 18.46
N SER A 10 -8.65 3.88 19.75
CA SER A 10 -8.70 5.18 20.46
C SER A 10 -7.35 5.91 20.54
N ASP A 11 -6.24 5.22 20.27
CA ASP A 11 -4.89 5.78 20.31
C ASP A 11 -4.55 6.58 19.04
N ILE A 12 -5.13 6.20 17.89
CA ILE A 12 -4.98 6.93 16.61
C ILE A 12 -5.68 8.28 16.67
N LEU A 13 -6.79 8.36 17.42
CA LEU A 13 -7.53 9.61 17.66
C LEU A 13 -6.83 10.55 18.64
N LYS A 14 -5.89 10.06 19.45
CA LYS A 14 -5.12 10.88 20.41
C LYS A 14 -3.85 11.46 19.80
N SER A 15 -3.33 10.85 18.74
CA SER A 15 -2.12 11.30 18.04
C SER A 15 -2.48 12.23 16.87
N LEU A 16 -2.23 13.54 17.04
CA LEU A 16 -2.38 14.53 15.96
C LEU A 16 -1.55 14.17 14.72
N LYS A 17 -0.38 13.52 14.92
CA LYS A 17 0.50 13.05 13.84
C LYS A 17 -0.14 11.92 13.01
N GLN A 18 -0.78 10.96 13.66
CA GLN A 18 -1.41 9.84 12.94
C GLN A 18 -2.69 10.28 12.21
N LEU A 19 -3.47 11.19 12.81
CA LEU A 19 -4.63 11.78 12.16
C LEU A 19 -4.23 12.59 10.91
N SER A 20 -3.19 13.43 11.02
CA SER A 20 -2.70 14.21 9.88
C SER A 20 -2.14 13.31 8.77
N LEU A 21 -1.49 12.20 9.10
CA LEU A 21 -1.04 11.20 8.13
C LEU A 21 -2.20 10.52 7.37
N ILE A 22 -3.30 10.18 8.06
CA ILE A 22 -4.51 9.66 7.37
C ILE A 22 -5.07 10.71 6.41
N CYS A 23 -5.16 11.98 6.86
CA CYS A 23 -5.63 13.06 6.03
C CYS A 23 -4.74 13.29 4.81
N THR A 24 -3.40 13.25 4.94
CA THR A 24 -2.50 13.42 3.79
C THR A 24 -2.64 12.27 2.79
N ILE A 25 -2.77 11.02 3.24
CA ILE A 25 -3.03 9.88 2.34
C ILE A 25 -4.36 10.08 1.60
N LEU A 26 -5.42 10.49 2.29
CA LEU A 26 -6.72 10.73 1.63
C LEU A 26 -6.65 11.87 0.61
N ILE A 27 -5.99 12.98 0.94
CA ILE A 27 -5.80 14.10 0.02
C ILE A 27 -4.98 13.67 -1.20
N LEU A 28 -3.89 12.92 -0.99
CA LEU A 28 -3.03 12.42 -2.06
C LEU A 28 -3.77 11.44 -2.99
N THR A 29 -4.58 10.54 -2.42
CA THR A 29 -5.36 9.58 -3.22
C THR A 29 -6.44 10.30 -4.03
N PHE A 30 -7.07 11.35 -3.47
CA PHE A 30 -8.05 12.17 -4.18
C PHE A 30 -7.41 13.03 -5.28
N LEU A 31 -6.23 13.61 -5.00
CA LEU A 31 -5.46 14.36 -5.99
C LEU A 31 -5.02 13.45 -7.15
N PHE A 32 -4.51 12.26 -6.84
CA PHE A 32 -4.17 11.26 -7.85
C PHE A 32 -5.40 10.84 -8.68
N ALA A 33 -6.56 10.64 -8.04
CA ALA A 33 -7.82 10.36 -8.72
C ALA A 33 -8.20 11.46 -9.72
N LYS A 34 -8.14 12.73 -9.30
CA LYS A 34 -8.48 13.89 -10.14
C LYS A 34 -7.48 14.11 -11.27
N VAL A 35 -6.19 13.93 -11.03
CA VAL A 35 -5.16 14.01 -12.07
C VAL A 35 -5.41 12.93 -13.14
N MET A 36 -5.70 11.70 -12.73
CA MET A 36 -6.03 10.61 -13.65
C MET A 36 -7.31 10.90 -14.45
N GLU A 37 -8.35 11.43 -13.80
CA GLU A 37 -9.58 11.86 -14.49
C GLU A 37 -9.32 12.95 -15.54
N LEU A 38 -8.51 13.96 -15.20
CA LEU A 38 -8.15 15.05 -16.12
C LEU A 38 -7.35 14.55 -17.33
N ILE A 39 -6.42 13.60 -17.12
CA ILE A 39 -5.65 12.98 -18.21
C ILE A 39 -6.59 12.23 -19.15
N ILE A 40 -7.56 11.48 -18.61
CA ILE A 40 -8.54 10.75 -19.41
C ILE A 40 -9.45 11.71 -20.20
N LEU A 41 -9.98 12.76 -19.56
CA LEU A 41 -10.89 13.71 -20.22
C LEU A 41 -10.20 14.58 -21.29
N LYS A 42 -8.94 14.96 -21.08
CA LYS A 42 -8.20 15.85 -22.00
C LYS A 42 -7.58 15.10 -23.18
N SER A 43 -7.45 13.77 -23.09
CA SER A 43 -6.82 12.91 -24.10
C SER A 43 -7.83 12.27 -25.06
N PHE A 44 -8.89 12.99 -25.45
CA PHE A 44 -9.85 12.55 -26.48
C PHE A 44 -9.30 12.67 -27.93
N GLY A 45 -8.03 13.02 -28.11
CA GLY A 45 -7.35 13.11 -29.40
C GLY A 45 -6.45 11.91 -29.70
N ASN A 46 -7.04 10.82 -30.19
CA ASN A 46 -6.42 9.78 -31.05
C ASN A 46 -5.32 8.81 -30.55
N PHE A 47 -4.81 8.85 -29.30
CA PHE A 47 -3.80 7.84 -28.88
C PHE A 47 -4.03 7.10 -27.54
N PHE A 48 -5.02 7.47 -26.73
CA PHE A 48 -5.24 6.90 -25.38
C PHE A 48 -6.62 6.28 -25.13
N LEU A 49 -7.25 5.71 -26.17
CA LEU A 49 -8.44 4.85 -26.02
C LEU A 49 -8.18 3.57 -25.19
N ILE A 50 -6.91 3.28 -24.89
CA ILE A 50 -6.39 2.11 -24.18
C ILE A 50 -6.62 2.21 -22.67
N ILE A 51 -6.93 3.39 -22.11
CA ILE A 51 -7.00 3.60 -20.66
C ILE A 51 -8.46 3.80 -20.24
N LYS A 52 -9.19 2.70 -20.09
CA LYS A 52 -10.65 2.75 -19.89
C LYS A 52 -11.09 2.76 -18.42
N TYR A 53 -10.23 2.34 -17.49
CA TYR A 53 -10.59 2.27 -16.06
C TYR A 53 -9.44 2.72 -15.16
N PRO A 54 -9.54 3.90 -14.51
CA PRO A 54 -8.53 4.32 -13.56
C PRO A 54 -8.59 3.47 -12.30
N ILE A 55 -7.57 2.64 -12.09
CA ILE A 55 -7.40 1.89 -10.84
C ILE A 55 -6.67 2.80 -9.86
N ILE A 56 -7.38 3.26 -8.83
CA ILE A 56 -6.87 4.29 -7.89
C ILE A 56 -6.96 3.82 -6.44
N VAL A 57 -8.03 3.09 -6.07
CA VAL A 57 -8.25 2.63 -4.69
C VAL A 57 -7.09 1.78 -4.13
N PRO A 58 -6.43 0.90 -4.93
CA PRO A 58 -5.30 0.10 -4.44
C PRO A 58 -4.11 0.93 -3.95
N PHE A 59 -3.92 2.15 -4.44
CA PHE A 59 -2.88 3.06 -3.96
C PHE A 59 -3.08 3.43 -2.48
N ALA A 60 -4.31 3.82 -2.13
CA ALA A 60 -4.68 4.10 -0.74
C ALA A 60 -4.55 2.84 0.12
N ALA A 61 -5.03 1.71 -0.40
CA ALA A 61 -5.03 0.44 0.29
C ALA A 61 -3.61 -0.04 0.64
N LEU A 62 -2.64 0.12 -0.26
CA LEU A 62 -1.23 -0.16 0.01
C LEU A 62 -0.67 0.72 1.12
N LEU A 63 -0.83 2.04 1.00
CA LEU A 63 -0.32 2.97 2.00
C LEU A 63 -0.91 2.71 3.39
N PHE A 64 -2.24 2.52 3.48
CA PHE A 64 -2.87 2.19 4.76
C PHE A 64 -2.46 0.82 5.28
N SER A 65 -2.17 -0.15 4.40
CA SER A 65 -1.74 -1.48 4.83
C SER A 65 -0.30 -1.50 5.33
N ILE A 66 0.59 -0.63 4.82
CA ILE A 66 1.99 -0.59 5.23
C ILE A 66 2.23 0.34 6.43
N LEU A 67 1.56 1.50 6.48
CA LEU A 67 1.78 2.50 7.54
C LEU A 67 0.93 2.26 8.79
N PHE A 68 -0.14 1.48 8.67
CA PHE A 68 -1.04 1.18 9.79
C PHE A 68 -1.30 -0.33 9.89
N ASN A 69 -2.57 -0.72 9.85
CA ASN A 69 -3.03 -2.08 10.06
C ASN A 69 -3.94 -2.51 8.92
N ARG A 70 -3.95 -3.82 8.64
CA ARG A 70 -4.84 -4.44 7.65
C ARG A 70 -6.31 -4.06 7.84
N ARG A 71 -6.80 -4.00 9.09
CA ARG A 71 -8.20 -3.67 9.41
C ARG A 71 -8.56 -2.24 9.00
N LEU A 72 -7.65 -1.28 9.24
CA LEU A 72 -7.84 0.10 8.81
C LEU A 72 -7.82 0.21 7.30
N SER A 73 -6.88 -0.48 6.65
CA SER A 73 -6.80 -0.51 5.18
C SER A 73 -8.09 -1.01 4.54
N LEU A 74 -8.68 -2.11 5.05
CA LEU A 74 -9.97 -2.63 4.57
C LEU A 74 -11.12 -1.62 4.73
N PHE A 75 -11.20 -0.96 5.89
CA PHE A 75 -12.24 0.02 6.14
C PHE A 75 -12.11 1.22 5.19
N PHE A 76 -10.90 1.76 5.05
CA PHE A 76 -10.65 2.90 4.17
C PHE A 76 -10.80 2.54 2.69
N SER A 77 -10.36 1.36 2.25
CA SER A 77 -10.51 0.94 0.85
C SER A 77 -11.98 0.77 0.46
N CYS A 78 -12.81 0.23 1.35
CA CYS A 78 -14.25 0.11 1.14
C CYS A 78 -14.95 1.48 1.05
N VAL A 79 -14.64 2.40 1.97
CA VAL A 79 -15.20 3.75 1.95
C VAL A 79 -14.73 4.51 0.72
N LEU A 80 -13.45 4.42 0.37
CA LEU A 80 -12.85 5.13 -0.75
C LEU A 80 -13.35 4.59 -2.10
N SER A 81 -13.59 3.29 -2.24
CA SER A 81 -14.14 2.72 -3.48
C SER A 81 -15.54 3.26 -3.79
N ILE A 82 -16.38 3.40 -2.76
CA ILE A 82 -17.73 3.96 -2.90
C ILE A 82 -17.65 5.46 -3.21
N ILE A 83 -16.84 6.23 -2.46
CA ILE A 83 -16.71 7.68 -2.67
C ILE A 83 -16.15 7.98 -4.07
N LEU A 84 -15.07 7.30 -4.47
CA LEU A 84 -14.47 7.51 -5.78
C LEU A 84 -15.40 7.10 -6.91
N ASN A 85 -16.20 6.04 -6.74
CA ASN A 85 -17.21 5.67 -7.73
C ASN A 85 -18.29 6.75 -7.95
N LEU A 86 -18.66 7.48 -6.89
CA LEU A 86 -19.62 8.58 -6.97
C LEU A 86 -19.01 9.87 -7.52
N VAL A 87 -17.72 10.12 -7.22
CA VAL A 87 -17.03 11.36 -7.59
C VAL A 87 -16.49 11.33 -9.03
N LEU A 88 -16.05 10.17 -9.50
CA LEU A 88 -15.50 9.98 -10.83
C LEU A 88 -16.62 9.64 -11.80
N THR A 89 -16.80 10.48 -12.81
CA THR A 89 -17.81 10.29 -13.87
C THR A 89 -17.28 9.31 -14.92
N VAL A 90 -17.01 8.06 -14.53
CA VAL A 90 -16.51 7.01 -15.43
C VAL A 90 -17.63 6.05 -15.78
N GLU A 91 -17.94 5.97 -17.07
CA GLU A 91 -18.89 4.97 -17.59
C GLU A 91 -18.18 3.65 -17.91
N PRO A 92 -18.72 2.47 -17.52
CA PRO A 92 -19.86 2.24 -16.62
C PRO A 92 -19.47 2.12 -15.13
N PRO A 93 -20.28 2.70 -14.21
CA PRO A 93 -19.95 2.83 -12.80
C PRO A 93 -19.83 1.48 -12.07
N ASN A 94 -20.63 0.47 -12.43
CA ASN A 94 -20.66 -0.81 -11.72
C ASN A 94 -19.35 -1.60 -11.91
N ALA A 95 -18.77 -1.58 -13.11
CA ALA A 95 -17.51 -2.25 -13.40
C ALA A 95 -16.34 -1.59 -12.65
N PHE A 96 -16.35 -0.26 -12.58
CA PHE A 96 -15.32 0.52 -11.88
C PHE A 96 -15.26 0.18 -10.39
N LEU A 97 -16.41 0.11 -9.73
CA LEU A 97 -16.51 -0.21 -8.31
C LEU A 97 -15.97 -1.61 -8.03
N ILE A 98 -16.43 -2.61 -8.80
CA ILE A 98 -16.05 -4.02 -8.61
C ILE A 98 -14.54 -4.20 -8.81
N ILE A 99 -13.98 -3.65 -9.91
CA ILE A 99 -12.56 -3.78 -10.20
C ILE A 99 -11.74 -3.12 -9.09
N ASN A 100 -11.98 -1.85 -8.77
CA ASN A 100 -11.20 -1.16 -7.73
C ASN A 100 -11.30 -1.82 -6.35
N PHE A 101 -12.49 -2.27 -5.96
CA PHE A 101 -12.70 -2.93 -4.68
C PHE A 101 -11.97 -4.27 -4.62
N VAL A 102 -12.13 -5.13 -5.64
CA VAL A 102 -11.46 -6.44 -5.68
C VAL A 102 -9.94 -6.28 -5.77
N THR A 103 -9.43 -5.35 -6.60
CA THR A 103 -7.98 -5.07 -6.63
C THR A 103 -7.48 -4.66 -5.25
N SER A 104 -8.21 -3.77 -4.55
CA SER A 104 -7.80 -3.31 -3.22
C SER A 104 -7.78 -4.46 -2.21
N LEU A 105 -8.73 -5.39 -2.27
CA LEU A 105 -8.74 -6.57 -1.41
C LEU A 105 -7.53 -7.47 -1.69
N ILE A 106 -7.28 -7.81 -2.96
CA ILE A 106 -6.16 -8.68 -3.33
C ILE A 106 -4.85 -8.08 -2.85
N VAL A 107 -4.69 -6.77 -3.01
CA VAL A 107 -3.51 -6.04 -2.58
C VAL A 107 -3.35 -6.09 -1.05
N ILE A 108 -4.40 -5.78 -0.28
CA ILE A 108 -4.37 -5.84 1.19
C ILE A 108 -4.02 -7.25 1.69
N PHE A 109 -4.56 -8.30 1.05
CA PHE A 109 -4.23 -9.67 1.41
C PHE A 109 -2.81 -10.07 1.02
N SER A 110 -2.26 -9.50 -0.05
CA SER A 110 -0.91 -9.79 -0.54
C SER A 110 0.18 -9.05 0.24
N THR A 111 -0.14 -7.94 0.92
CA THR A 111 0.80 -7.14 1.72
C THR A 111 1.20 -7.78 3.06
N GLN A 112 0.72 -8.98 3.39
CA GLN A 112 0.79 -9.58 4.73
C GLN A 112 2.19 -9.71 5.36
N ILE A 113 3.28 -9.70 4.58
CA ILE A 113 4.64 -9.91 5.12
C ILE A 113 5.65 -9.08 4.31
N MET A 114 5.44 -7.77 4.19
CA MET A 114 6.37 -6.92 3.45
C MET A 114 7.65 -6.64 4.25
N ARG A 115 8.77 -7.16 3.76
CA ARG A 115 10.12 -7.02 4.35
C ARG A 115 11.02 -6.08 3.58
N LYS A 116 10.77 -5.90 2.28
CA LYS A 116 11.59 -5.07 1.38
C LYS A 116 10.72 -4.17 0.52
N ARG A 117 11.23 -3.00 0.15
CA ARG A 117 10.56 -2.09 -0.81
C ARG A 117 10.28 -2.75 -2.17
N THR A 118 11.12 -3.70 -2.59
CA THR A 118 10.93 -4.46 -3.83
C THR A 118 9.69 -5.36 -3.80
N GLU A 119 9.22 -5.76 -2.63
CA GLU A 119 8.04 -6.62 -2.49
C GLU A 119 6.74 -5.87 -2.82
N VAL A 120 6.75 -4.53 -2.85
CA VAL A 120 5.62 -3.73 -3.37
C VAL A 120 5.36 -4.07 -4.85
N PHE A 121 6.41 -4.27 -5.65
CA PHE A 121 6.27 -4.68 -7.05
C PHE A 121 5.74 -6.11 -7.16
N GLU A 122 6.18 -7.01 -6.27
CA GLU A 122 5.69 -8.39 -6.24
C GLU A 122 4.19 -8.44 -5.88
N VAL A 123 3.75 -7.62 -4.92
CA VAL A 123 2.34 -7.52 -4.55
C VAL A 123 1.50 -6.94 -5.69
N CYS A 124 2.00 -5.94 -6.39
CA CYS A 124 1.31 -5.41 -7.57
C CYS A 124 1.22 -6.47 -8.69
N ALA A 125 2.28 -7.25 -8.91
CA ALA A 125 2.28 -8.36 -9.87
C ALA A 125 1.28 -9.47 -9.49
N LYS A 126 1.22 -9.88 -8.21
CA LYS A 126 0.22 -10.84 -7.70
C LYS A 126 -1.20 -10.29 -7.85
N SER A 127 -1.39 -9.00 -7.60
CA SER A 127 -2.69 -8.34 -7.77
C SER A 127 -3.17 -8.35 -9.22
N MET A 128 -2.25 -8.23 -10.18
CA MET A 128 -2.58 -8.34 -11.60
C MET A 128 -3.10 -9.74 -11.95
N LEU A 129 -2.46 -10.80 -11.46
CA LEU A 129 -2.92 -12.18 -11.68
C LEU A 129 -4.32 -12.41 -11.10
N GLY A 130 -4.61 -11.87 -9.91
CA GLY A 130 -5.94 -11.95 -9.29
C GLY A 130 -7.00 -11.13 -10.04
N LEU A 131 -6.60 -10.14 -10.83
CA LEU A 131 -7.51 -9.28 -11.58
C LEU A 131 -7.99 -9.89 -12.90
N ILE A 132 -7.22 -10.81 -13.48
CA ILE A 132 -7.54 -11.50 -14.73
C ILE A 132 -8.97 -12.07 -14.74
N PRO A 133 -9.40 -12.89 -13.76
CA PRO A 133 -10.76 -13.45 -13.75
C PRO A 133 -11.85 -12.38 -13.56
N VAL A 134 -11.54 -11.28 -12.87
CA VAL A 134 -12.49 -10.19 -12.60
C VAL A 134 -12.77 -9.41 -13.88
N ILE A 135 -11.72 -9.02 -14.61
CA ILE A 135 -11.85 -8.32 -15.89
C ILE A 135 -12.57 -9.21 -16.91
N PHE A 136 -12.27 -10.51 -16.92
CA PHE A 136 -12.97 -11.47 -17.76
C PHE A 136 -14.46 -11.56 -17.43
N SER A 137 -14.82 -11.63 -16.15
CA SER A 137 -16.21 -11.68 -15.68
C SER A 137 -17.00 -10.41 -16.05
N VAL A 138 -16.38 -9.24 -15.90
CA VAL A 138 -17.00 -7.95 -16.29
C VAL A 138 -17.20 -7.86 -17.80
N ASN A 139 -16.26 -8.34 -18.60
CA ASN A 139 -16.38 -8.37 -20.06
C ASN A 139 -17.40 -9.42 -20.54
N PHE A 140 -17.58 -10.52 -19.81
CA PHE A 140 -18.62 -11.51 -20.05
C PHE A 140 -20.02 -10.93 -19.87
N ILE A 141 -20.27 -10.19 -18.79
CA ILE A 141 -21.55 -9.51 -18.53
C ILE A 141 -21.90 -8.50 -19.64
N LYS A 142 -20.89 -7.86 -20.23
CA LYS A 142 -21.06 -6.91 -21.34
C LYS A 142 -21.16 -7.58 -22.72
N ASN A 143 -21.13 -8.90 -22.77
CA ASN A 143 -21.14 -9.71 -23.99
C ASN A 143 -20.00 -9.34 -24.98
N ARG A 144 -18.83 -8.94 -24.48
CA ARG A 144 -17.66 -8.50 -25.26
C ARG A 144 -16.50 -9.51 -25.22
N LEU A 145 -16.82 -10.79 -25.41
CA LEU A 145 -15.89 -11.90 -25.12
C LEU A 145 -14.71 -12.07 -26.10
N PHE A 146 -14.80 -11.48 -27.29
CA PHE A 146 -13.81 -11.71 -28.37
C PHE A 146 -13.26 -10.43 -29.00
N HIS A 147 -13.38 -9.29 -28.32
CA HIS A 147 -12.86 -8.02 -28.81
C HIS A 147 -11.49 -7.69 -28.23
N MET A 148 -10.67 -6.94 -29.01
CA MET A 148 -9.39 -6.35 -28.58
C MET A 148 -9.50 -5.55 -27.26
N VAL A 149 -10.72 -5.18 -26.87
CA VAL A 149 -11.09 -4.53 -25.61
C VAL A 149 -10.57 -5.28 -24.37
N ILE A 150 -10.52 -6.62 -24.37
CA ILE A 150 -9.98 -7.35 -23.20
C ILE A 150 -8.47 -7.11 -23.05
N VAL A 151 -7.74 -7.08 -24.16
CA VAL A 151 -6.29 -6.82 -24.17
C VAL A 151 -6.02 -5.37 -23.74
N GLU A 152 -6.84 -4.42 -24.19
CA GLU A 152 -6.80 -3.02 -23.74
C GLU A 152 -7.05 -2.90 -22.23
N ASP A 153 -8.09 -3.57 -21.70
CA ASP A 153 -8.39 -3.55 -20.26
C ASP A 153 -7.23 -4.13 -19.42
N MET A 154 -6.63 -5.25 -19.84
CA MET A 154 -5.50 -5.88 -19.14
C MET A 154 -4.24 -5.02 -19.18
N THR A 155 -3.91 -4.44 -20.33
CA THR A 155 -2.75 -3.55 -20.48
C THR A 155 -2.92 -2.27 -19.67
N SER A 156 -4.13 -1.70 -19.62
CA SER A 156 -4.43 -0.56 -18.78
C SER A 156 -4.26 -0.88 -17.29
N ALA A 157 -4.77 -2.02 -16.84
CA ALA A 157 -4.65 -2.45 -15.45
C ALA A 157 -3.18 -2.67 -15.03
N LEU A 158 -2.37 -3.25 -15.92
CA LEU A 158 -0.92 -3.40 -15.70
C LEU A 158 -0.24 -2.05 -15.54
N ILE A 159 -0.50 -1.12 -16.47
CA ILE A 159 0.12 0.22 -16.44
C ILE A 159 -0.25 0.94 -15.14
N TYR A 160 -1.52 0.90 -14.73
CA TYR A 160 -1.95 1.52 -13.49
C TYR A 160 -1.32 0.88 -12.25
N LEU A 161 -1.29 -0.44 -12.15
CA LEU A 161 -0.66 -1.12 -11.02
C LEU A 161 0.85 -0.84 -10.94
N LEU A 162 1.52 -0.71 -12.08
CA LEU A 162 2.93 -0.33 -12.14
C LEU A 162 3.15 1.12 -11.69
N ILE A 163 2.33 2.06 -12.15
CA ILE A 163 2.37 3.46 -11.68
C ILE A 163 2.14 3.52 -10.16
N ILE A 164 1.15 2.77 -9.65
CA ILE A 164 0.86 2.68 -8.21
C ILE A 164 2.07 2.13 -7.46
N ALA A 165 2.72 1.06 -7.94
CA ALA A 165 3.88 0.47 -7.29
C ALA A 165 5.02 1.50 -7.17
N ILE A 166 5.36 2.19 -8.27
CA ILE A 166 6.39 3.22 -8.28
C ILE A 166 6.02 4.35 -7.31
N MET A 167 4.78 4.83 -7.39
CA MET A 167 4.32 5.94 -6.57
C MET A 167 4.34 5.61 -5.08
N VAL A 168 3.90 4.40 -4.68
CA VAL A 168 3.99 3.94 -3.29
C VAL A 168 5.45 3.85 -2.84
N VAL A 169 6.33 3.20 -3.61
CA VAL A 169 7.75 3.04 -3.23
C VAL A 169 8.44 4.39 -3.05
N SER A 170 8.12 5.39 -3.88
CA SER A 170 8.68 6.74 -3.79
C SER A 170 8.09 7.58 -2.66
N LEU A 171 6.77 7.47 -2.37
CA LEU A 171 6.10 8.27 -1.35
C LEU A 171 6.27 7.71 0.07
N LEU A 172 6.40 6.39 0.20
CA LEU A 172 6.56 5.73 1.50
C LEU A 172 7.70 6.31 2.35
N PRO A 173 8.95 6.46 1.87
CA PRO A 173 10.03 7.03 2.69
C PRO A 173 9.80 8.50 3.05
N ILE A 174 9.14 9.26 2.17
CA ILE A 174 8.80 10.67 2.40
C ILE A 174 7.76 10.77 3.52
N LEU A 175 6.73 9.92 3.49
CA LEU A 175 5.71 9.87 4.53
C LEU A 175 6.29 9.38 5.87
N GLU A 176 7.16 8.37 5.85
CA GLU A 176 7.87 7.87 7.03
C GLU A 176 8.70 8.98 7.67
N ALA A 177 9.49 9.72 6.88
CA ALA A 177 10.35 10.79 7.38
C ALA A 177 9.59 12.01 7.91
N ILE A 178 8.49 12.41 7.26
CA ILE A 178 7.69 13.58 7.67
C ILE A 178 6.90 13.29 8.95
N PHE A 179 6.36 12.09 9.07
CA PHE A 179 5.48 11.72 10.18
C PHE A 179 6.18 10.94 11.30
N ASP A 180 7.45 10.59 11.11
CA ASP A 180 8.30 9.84 12.05
C ASP A 180 7.64 8.50 12.43
N VAL A 181 7.14 7.79 11.40
CA VAL A 181 6.48 6.49 11.53
C VAL A 181 7.44 5.39 11.10
N LEU A 182 7.78 4.51 12.04
CA LEU A 182 8.57 3.31 11.79
C LEU A 182 7.66 2.21 11.23
N THR A 183 7.83 1.87 9.96
CA THR A 183 7.19 0.70 9.34
C THR A 183 8.08 -0.53 9.45
N ASP A 184 7.51 -1.72 9.30
CA ASP A 184 8.28 -2.98 9.28
C ASP A 184 9.38 -2.97 8.20
N ILE A 185 9.14 -2.29 7.08
CA ILE A 185 10.14 -2.11 6.00
C ILE A 185 11.33 -1.30 6.52
N THR A 186 11.09 -0.15 7.15
CA THR A 186 12.19 0.66 7.73
C THR A 186 12.93 -0.07 8.84
N LEU A 187 12.22 -0.80 9.71
CA LEU A 187 12.84 -1.59 10.78
C LEU A 187 13.78 -2.68 10.20
N MET A 188 13.39 -3.32 9.11
CA MET A 188 14.24 -4.29 8.43
C MET A 188 15.43 -3.64 7.71
N GLU A 189 15.26 -2.42 7.18
CA GLU A 189 16.37 -1.63 6.64
C GLU A 189 17.39 -1.25 7.72
N TYR A 190 16.93 -0.90 8.93
CA TYR A 190 17.81 -0.65 10.08
C TYR A 190 18.54 -1.90 10.56
N MET A 191 17.92 -3.09 10.45
CA MET A 191 18.59 -4.35 10.79
C MET A 191 19.64 -4.80 9.77
N ASP A 192 19.73 -4.18 8.59
CA ASP A 192 20.71 -4.58 7.58
C ASP A 192 22.14 -4.31 8.10
N PRO A 193 22.99 -5.34 8.27
CA PRO A 193 24.37 -5.18 8.74
C PRO A 193 25.23 -4.33 7.80
N ASN A 194 24.78 -4.14 6.55
CA ASN A 194 25.45 -3.28 5.58
C ASN A 194 25.24 -1.78 5.84
N ASN A 195 24.34 -1.41 6.76
CA ASN A 195 24.15 -0.03 7.14
C ASN A 195 25.44 0.54 7.75
N GLU A 196 25.81 1.77 7.37
CA GLU A 196 27.11 2.36 7.70
C GLU A 196 27.35 2.40 9.21
N LEU A 197 26.29 2.65 9.99
CA LEU A 197 26.32 2.66 11.46
C LEU A 197 26.60 1.26 12.04
N LEU A 198 25.85 0.22 11.63
CA LEU A 198 26.08 -1.14 12.13
C LEU A 198 27.46 -1.67 11.72
N ARG A 199 27.89 -1.36 10.50
CA ARG A 199 29.21 -1.74 10.01
C ARG A 199 30.32 -1.07 10.83
N ARG A 200 30.18 0.22 11.17
CA ARG A 200 31.13 0.91 12.07
C ARG A 200 31.15 0.28 13.46
N ILE A 201 30.00 0.01 14.07
CA ILE A 201 29.92 -0.63 15.40
C ILE A 201 30.58 -2.02 15.38
N THR A 202 30.37 -2.80 14.31
CA THR A 202 30.97 -4.13 14.14
C THR A 202 32.49 -4.06 14.03
N LEU A 203 33.03 -3.01 13.39
CA LEU A 203 34.47 -2.82 13.17
C LEU A 203 35.18 -2.16 14.36
N GLU A 204 34.55 -1.16 14.99
CA GLU A 204 35.13 -0.38 16.08
C GLU A 204 34.98 -1.08 17.43
N VAL A 205 33.83 -1.72 17.70
CA VAL A 205 33.51 -2.33 19.00
C VAL A 205 32.79 -3.69 18.85
N PRO A 206 33.50 -4.75 18.42
CA PRO A 206 32.88 -6.06 18.14
C PRO A 206 32.26 -6.72 19.38
N GLY A 207 32.81 -6.47 20.57
CA GLY A 207 32.30 -7.03 21.83
C GLY A 207 30.91 -6.49 22.20
N SER A 208 30.70 -5.19 22.03
CA SER A 208 29.39 -4.56 22.27
C SER A 208 28.37 -5.00 21.22
N TYR A 209 28.78 -5.14 19.96
CA TYR A 209 27.91 -5.69 18.92
C TYR A 209 27.40 -7.10 19.24
N GLN A 210 28.30 -8.01 19.66
CA GLN A 210 27.90 -9.36 20.06
C GLN A 210 26.97 -9.35 21.28
N HIS A 211 27.23 -8.49 22.26
CA HIS A 211 26.37 -8.35 23.43
C HIS A 211 24.96 -7.86 23.05
N SER A 212 24.87 -6.83 22.21
CA SER A 212 23.60 -6.31 21.66
C SER A 212 22.86 -7.34 20.82
N LEU A 213 23.56 -8.15 20.02
CA LEU A 213 22.95 -9.21 19.22
C LEU A 213 22.30 -10.30 20.10
N VAL A 214 22.97 -10.72 21.17
CA VAL A 214 22.45 -11.70 22.13
C VAL A 214 21.26 -11.13 22.90
N LEU A 215 21.36 -9.87 23.35
CA LEU A 215 20.26 -9.14 23.98
C LEU A 215 19.04 -8.98 23.06
N GLY A 216 19.26 -8.72 21.78
CA GLY A 216 18.22 -8.63 20.77
C GLY A 216 17.45 -9.93 20.63
N ASN A 217 18.13 -11.06 20.56
CA ASN A 217 17.49 -12.37 20.49
C ASN A 217 16.68 -12.70 21.76
N LEU A 218 17.20 -12.35 22.94
CA LEU A 218 16.48 -12.52 24.21
C LEU A 218 15.23 -11.63 24.28
N SER A 219 15.35 -10.37 23.84
CA SER A 219 14.26 -9.41 23.80
C SER A 219 13.19 -9.80 22.78
N GLU A 220 13.61 -10.32 21.62
CA GLU A 220 12.71 -10.88 20.59
C GLU A 220 11.90 -12.06 21.16
N ALA A 221 12.58 -13.01 21.83
CA ALA A 221 11.93 -14.17 22.44
C ALA A 221 10.96 -13.79 23.57
N ALA A 222 11.31 -12.76 24.36
CA ALA A 222 10.42 -12.22 25.38
C ALA A 222 9.20 -11.51 24.76
N ALA A 223 9.42 -10.66 23.76
CA ALA A 223 8.37 -9.95 23.02
C ALA A 223 7.40 -10.92 22.34
N GLN A 224 7.91 -12.02 21.77
CA GLN A 224 7.10 -13.05 21.14
C GLN A 224 6.15 -13.73 22.15
N LYS A 225 6.60 -13.97 23.39
CA LYS A 225 5.75 -14.56 24.44
C LYS A 225 4.61 -13.64 24.90
N ILE A 226 4.82 -12.32 24.84
CA ILE A 226 3.81 -11.32 25.22
C ILE A 226 3.01 -10.78 24.02
N ASN A 227 3.21 -11.34 22.81
CA ASN A 227 2.63 -10.86 21.55
C ASN A 227 2.91 -9.36 21.26
N ALA A 228 4.09 -8.88 21.65
CA ALA A 228 4.57 -7.54 21.31
C ALA A 228 5.33 -7.56 19.96
N ASN A 229 5.66 -6.38 19.42
CA ASN A 229 6.39 -6.24 18.17
C ASN A 229 7.85 -6.71 18.33
N THR A 230 8.13 -7.92 17.86
CA THR A 230 9.45 -8.59 17.95
C THR A 230 10.53 -7.88 17.13
N LEU A 231 10.17 -7.40 15.94
CA LEU A 231 11.10 -6.70 15.03
C LEU A 231 11.58 -5.39 15.65
N PHE A 232 10.66 -4.62 16.23
CA PHE A 232 11.00 -3.36 16.90
C PHE A 232 11.96 -3.59 18.08
N CYS A 233 11.67 -4.56 18.95
CA CYS A 233 12.54 -4.88 20.08
C CYS A 233 13.95 -5.26 19.64
N ARG A 234 14.08 -6.02 18.54
CA ARG A 234 15.39 -6.42 18.03
C ARG A 234 16.18 -5.25 17.45
N VAL A 235 15.53 -4.38 16.65
CA VAL A 235 16.17 -3.17 16.12
C VAL A 235 16.63 -2.25 17.26
N ALA A 236 15.78 -2.05 18.26
CA ALA A 236 16.05 -1.18 19.40
C ALA A 236 17.20 -1.66 20.30
N THR A 237 17.62 -2.93 20.20
CA THR A 237 18.81 -3.42 20.92
C THR A 237 20.11 -3.23 20.14
N LEU A 238 20.02 -3.01 18.82
CA LEU A 238 21.15 -2.82 17.92
C LEU A 238 21.58 -1.34 17.81
N TYR A 239 20.70 -0.41 18.20
CA TYR A 239 20.88 1.05 18.18
C TYR A 239 20.68 1.62 19.58
#